data_AF-A0A5C7HQ54-F1
#
_entry.id   AF-A0A5C7HQ54-F1
#
_cell.length_a   1.000
_cell.length_b   1.000
_cell.length_c   1.000
_cell.angle_alpha   90.00
_cell.angle_beta   90.00
_cell.angle_gamma   90.00
#
_symmetry.space_group_name_H-M   'P 1'
#
loop_
_entity.id
_entity.type
_entity.pdbx_description
1 polymer ?
#
loop_
_entity_poly.entity_id
_entity_poly.type
_entity_poly.pdbx_seq_one_letter_code
_entity_poly.pdbx_strand_id
1 'polypeptide(L)'
;MSVEERENLRFAYVKRKKDFSWSEKIKEKDVNILAGLELHKSVFSAVEQEMIVNHVYSLQEKGKMHGKDKNGNPPGILKKDTIDPIPGLFKTMIRRLVKLCV
;
A
#
# COMPACT_ATOMS: atom_id res chain seq x y z
N MET A 1 -18.67 0.89 -20.12
CA MET A 1 -18.17 1.17 -18.76
C MET A 1 -16.65 1.16 -18.77
N SER A 2 -16.03 2.31 -18.54
CA SER A 2 -14.57 2.53 -18.57
C SER A 2 -13.86 1.94 -17.33
N VAL A 3 -12.53 1.81 -17.38
CA VAL A 3 -11.73 1.39 -16.21
C VAL A 3 -11.89 2.38 -15.06
N GLU A 4 -11.93 3.68 -15.35
CA GLU A 4 -12.11 4.74 -14.36
C GLU A 4 -13.51 4.67 -13.70
N GLU A 5 -14.56 4.41 -14.48
CA GLU A 5 -15.92 4.23 -13.96
C GLU A 5 -16.02 3.02 -13.02
N ARG A 6 -15.38 1.90 -13.39
CA ARG A 6 -15.30 0.71 -12.53
C ARG A 6 -14.55 0.99 -11.22
N GLU A 7 -13.47 1.75 -11.29
CA GLU A 7 -12.71 2.18 -10.13
C GLU A 7 -13.54 3.10 -9.23
N ASN A 8 -14.23 4.09 -9.80
CA ASN A 8 -15.14 4.98 -9.06
C ASN A 8 -16.25 4.24 -8.34
N LEU A 9 -16.88 3.27 -9.01
CA LEU A 9 -17.86 2.39 -8.37
C LEU A 9 -17.24 1.62 -7.20
N ARG A 10 -16.03 1.05 -7.38
CA ARG A 10 -15.33 0.34 -6.29
C ARG A 10 -15.08 1.24 -5.09
N PHE A 11 -14.64 2.48 -5.28
CA PHE A 11 -14.44 3.44 -4.19
C PHE A 11 -15.73 3.67 -3.38
N ALA A 12 -16.88 3.76 -4.05
CA ALA A 12 -18.17 3.91 -3.38
C ALA A 12 -18.53 2.72 -2.48
N TYR A 13 -18.03 1.52 -2.79
CA TYR A 13 -18.29 0.29 -2.01
C TYR A 13 -17.23 0.01 -0.92
N VAL A 14 -16.18 0.82 -0.80
CA VAL A 14 -15.17 0.65 0.25
C VAL A 14 -15.80 0.90 1.62
N LYS A 15 -15.79 -0.12 2.47
CA LYS A 15 -16.33 -0.03 3.84
C LYS A 15 -15.31 0.66 4.74
N ARG A 16 -15.70 1.76 5.37
CA ARG A 16 -14.87 2.56 6.27
C ARG A 16 -15.39 2.46 7.69
N LYS A 17 -14.53 2.07 8.62
CA LYS A 17 -14.79 2.09 10.06
C LYS A 17 -13.94 3.21 10.68
N LYS A 18 -14.58 4.12 11.43
CA LYS A 18 -13.92 5.31 12.05
C LYS A 18 -14.27 5.49 13.53
N ASP A 19 -15.17 4.67 14.05
CA ASP A 19 -15.72 4.69 15.41
C ASP A 19 -14.81 3.96 16.42
N PHE A 20 -13.49 3.99 16.20
CA PHE A 20 -12.55 3.39 17.13
C PHE A 20 -12.47 4.25 18.39
N SER A 21 -12.79 3.66 19.54
CA SER A 21 -12.73 4.31 20.84
C SER A 21 -12.01 3.45 21.86
N TRP A 22 -11.01 4.04 22.50
CA TRP A 22 -10.37 3.49 23.69
C TRP A 22 -9.87 4.66 24.54
N SER A 23 -10.45 4.82 25.73
CA SER A 23 -10.13 5.92 26.63
C SER A 23 -9.01 5.53 27.59
N GLU A 24 -7.94 6.33 27.61
CA GLU A 24 -6.87 6.23 28.61
C GLU A 24 -6.68 7.55 29.34
N LYS A 25 -6.25 7.47 30.60
CA LYS A 25 -5.97 8.64 31.42
C LYS A 25 -4.56 9.15 31.15
N ILE A 26 -4.44 10.28 30.46
CA ILE A 26 -3.18 10.94 30.13
C ILE A 26 -3.19 12.34 30.71
N LYS A 27 -2.26 12.65 31.63
CA LYS A 27 -2.19 13.96 32.31
C LYS A 27 -3.55 14.39 32.89
N GLU A 28 -4.19 13.47 33.62
CA GLU A 28 -5.50 13.66 34.27
C GLU A 28 -6.69 13.88 33.32
N LYS A 29 -6.50 13.72 32.01
CA LYS A 29 -7.57 13.80 31.02
C LYS A 29 -7.85 12.42 30.44
N ASP A 30 -9.12 12.11 30.24
CA ASP A 30 -9.52 10.94 29.45
C ASP A 30 -9.33 11.26 27.98
N VAL A 31 -8.46 10.49 27.32
CA VAL A 31 -8.09 10.68 25.91
C VAL A 31 -8.44 9.43 25.13
N ASN A 32 -9.18 9.58 24.03
CA ASN A 32 -9.36 8.49 23.07
C ASN A 32 -8.05 8.29 22.28
N ILE A 33 -7.25 7.29 22.63
CA ILE A 33 -5.96 7.03 21.97
C ILE A 33 -6.10 6.49 20.53
N LEU A 34 -7.31 6.05 20.16
CA LEU A 34 -7.63 5.58 18.82
C LEU A 34 -8.24 6.69 17.94
N ALA A 35 -8.32 7.92 18.45
CA ALA A 35 -8.81 9.05 17.68
C ALA A 35 -7.98 9.23 16.40
N GLY A 36 -8.66 9.32 15.26
CA GLY A 36 -8.04 9.47 13.94
C GLY A 36 -7.72 8.15 13.22
N LEU A 37 -7.91 6.99 13.86
CA LEU A 37 -7.77 5.71 13.17
C LEU A 37 -8.95 5.45 12.24
N GLU A 38 -8.64 5.00 11.02
CA GLU A 38 -9.61 4.55 10.05
C GLU A 38 -9.24 3.17 9.51
N LEU A 39 -10.22 2.29 9.38
CA LEU A 39 -10.04 0.98 8.74
C LEU A 39 -10.87 0.92 7.47
N HIS A 40 -10.18 0.80 6.34
CA HIS A 40 -10.79 0.63 5.03
C HIS A 40 -10.70 -0.83 4.62
N LYS A 41 -11.85 -1.46 4.37
CA LYS A 41 -11.95 -2.86 3.96
C LYS A 41 -12.28 -2.96 2.47
N SER A 42 -11.84 -4.06 1.86
CA SER A 42 -12.13 -4.38 0.45
C SER A 42 -11.59 -3.33 -0.54
N VAL A 43 -10.48 -2.67 -0.17
CA VAL A 43 -9.74 -1.75 -1.07
C VAL A 43 -9.18 -2.49 -2.29
N PHE A 44 -8.76 -3.74 -2.09
CA PHE A 44 -8.34 -4.67 -3.13
C PHE A 44 -9.17 -5.94 -3.03
N SER A 45 -9.57 -6.50 -4.17
CA SER A 45 -10.22 -7.82 -4.22
C SER A 45 -9.23 -8.93 -3.82
N ALA A 46 -9.73 -10.13 -3.49
CA ALA A 46 -8.87 -11.27 -3.18
C ALA A 46 -7.91 -11.60 -4.35
N VAL A 47 -8.41 -11.52 -5.58
CA VAL A 47 -7.61 -11.73 -6.80
C VAL A 47 -6.52 -10.67 -6.93
N GLU A 48 -6.84 -9.40 -6.67
CA GLU A 48 -5.84 -8.33 -6.71
C GLU A 48 -4.79 -8.50 -5.62
N GLN A 49 -5.18 -8.91 -4.41
CA GLN A 49 -4.25 -9.21 -3.33
C GLN A 49 -3.29 -10.34 -3.72
N GLU A 50 -3.81 -11.43 -4.30
CA GLU A 50 -2.98 -12.53 -4.80
C GLU A 50 -2.01 -12.07 -5.89
N MET A 51 -2.48 -11.29 -6.88
CA MET A 51 -1.61 -10.73 -7.92
C MET A 51 -0.50 -9.85 -7.34
N ILE A 52 -0.82 -9.02 -6.34
CA ILE A 52 0.15 -8.15 -5.66
C ILE A 52 1.21 -9.00 -4.95
N VAL A 53 0.78 -10.00 -4.18
CA VAL A 53 1.67 -10.90 -3.44
C VAL A 53 2.59 -11.66 -4.41
N ASN A 54 2.02 -12.25 -5.46
CA ASN A 54 2.79 -12.97 -6.49
C ASN A 54 3.80 -12.04 -7.19
N HIS A 55 3.42 -10.79 -7.46
CA HIS A 55 4.33 -9.82 -8.06
C HIS A 55 5.49 -9.48 -7.12
N VAL A 56 5.22 -9.26 -5.84
CA VAL A 56 6.25 -9.01 -4.82
C VAL A 56 7.23 -10.19 -4.73
N TYR A 57 6.73 -11.43 -4.69
CA TYR A 57 7.60 -12.62 -4.71
C TYR A 57 8.45 -12.69 -5.97
N SER A 58 7.88 -12.39 -7.14
CA SER A 58 8.65 -12.37 -8.39
C SER A 58 9.78 -11.34 -8.38
N LEU A 59 9.56 -10.17 -7.75
CA LEU A 59 10.59 -9.12 -7.59
C LEU A 59 11.64 -9.55 -6.58
N GLN A 60 11.24 -10.23 -5.50
CA GLN A 60 12.16 -10.78 -4.51
C GLN A 60 13.11 -11.81 -5.14
N GLU A 61 12.58 -12.75 -5.95
CA GLU A 61 13.43 -13.75 -6.62
C GLU A 61 14.39 -13.10 -7.62
N LYS A 62 13.94 -12.10 -8.37
CA LYS A 62 14.83 -11.29 -9.22
C LYS A 62 15.93 -10.62 -8.39
N GLY A 63 15.59 -10.05 -7.24
CA GLY A 63 16.56 -9.46 -6.32
C GLY A 63 17.59 -10.46 -5.78
N LYS A 64 17.17 -11.70 -5.47
CA LYS A 64 18.08 -12.77 -5.00
C LYS A 64 19.05 -13.26 -6.06
N MET A 65 18.63 -13.31 -7.32
CA MET A 65 19.48 -13.78 -8.44
C MET A 65 20.64 -12.82 -8.74
N HIS A 66 20.56 -11.57 -8.30
CA HIS A 66 21.58 -10.55 -8.55
C HIS A 66 22.46 -10.35 -7.31
N GLY A 67 23.59 -11.06 -7.24
CA GLY A 67 24.66 -10.78 -6.27
C GLY A 67 25.37 -9.45 -6.52
N LYS A 68 25.20 -8.88 -7.72
CA LYS A 68 25.49 -7.50 -8.12
C LYS A 68 24.44 -7.05 -9.14
N ASP A 69 24.08 -5.76 -9.15
CA ASP A 69 23.15 -5.23 -10.16
C ASP A 69 23.78 -5.16 -11.57
N LYS A 70 23.04 -4.67 -12.55
CA LYS A 70 23.51 -4.46 -13.94
C LYS A 70 24.76 -3.56 -14.06
N ASN A 71 25.07 -2.78 -13.03
CA ASN A 71 26.22 -1.88 -12.96
C ASN A 71 27.37 -2.47 -12.10
N GLY A 72 27.19 -3.67 -11.53
CA GLY A 72 28.19 -4.30 -10.67
C GLY A 72 28.11 -3.89 -9.20
N ASN A 73 27.07 -3.15 -8.79
CA ASN A 73 26.92 -2.70 -7.40
C ASN A 73 26.54 -3.86 -6.49
N PRO A 74 27.08 -3.95 -5.26
CA PRO A 74 26.69 -4.97 -4.29
C PRO A 74 25.25 -4.75 -3.80
N PRO A 75 24.58 -5.80 -3.31
CA PRO A 75 23.25 -5.70 -2.73
C PRO A 75 23.24 -4.72 -1.55
N GLY A 76 22.28 -3.80 -1.54
CA GLY A 76 22.14 -2.76 -0.51
C GLY A 76 21.33 -1.56 -0.98
N ILE A 77 21.06 -0.61 -0.08
CA ILE A 77 20.37 0.65 -0.41
C ILE A 77 21.42 1.64 -0.95
N LEU A 78 21.46 1.79 -2.28
CA LEU A 78 22.34 2.75 -2.95
C LEU A 78 21.72 4.15 -2.85
N LYS A 79 22.48 5.13 -2.34
CA LYS A 79 21.97 6.48 -2.03
C LYS A 79 21.73 7.36 -3.27
N LYS A 80 22.38 7.08 -4.39
CA LYS A 80 22.34 7.89 -5.63
C LYS A 80 22.61 7.01 -6.85
N ASP A 81 21.70 6.09 -7.15
CA ASP A 81 21.78 5.32 -8.38
C ASP A 81 20.47 5.41 -9.17
N THR A 82 20.56 5.17 -10.47
CA THR A 82 19.41 5.06 -11.36
C THR A 82 18.71 3.74 -11.08
N ILE A 83 17.78 3.76 -10.13
CA ILE A 83 16.94 2.59 -9.80
C ILE A 83 15.91 2.33 -10.90
N ASP A 84 15.52 1.06 -11.02
CA ASP A 84 14.44 0.71 -11.93
C ASP A 84 13.12 1.42 -11.52
N PRO A 85 12.32 1.87 -12.50
CA PRO A 85 11.10 2.61 -12.21
C PRO A 85 10.08 1.74 -11.46
N ILE A 86 9.27 2.38 -10.61
CA ILE A 86 8.18 1.70 -9.89
C ILE A 86 7.28 0.94 -10.88
N PRO A 87 7.08 -0.38 -10.70
CA PRO A 87 6.19 -1.18 -11.53
C PRO A 87 4.78 -0.60 -11.66
N GLY A 88 4.17 -0.77 -12.83
CA GLY A 88 2.83 -0.23 -13.13
C GLY A 88 1.76 -0.68 -12.12
N LEU A 89 1.83 -1.94 -11.67
CA LEU A 89 0.94 -2.49 -10.64
C LEU A 89 0.98 -1.67 -9.35
N PHE A 90 2.18 -1.35 -8.85
CA PHE A 90 2.35 -0.56 -7.63
C PHE A 90 1.89 0.89 -7.82
N LYS A 91 2.09 1.49 -9.00
CA LYS A 91 1.52 2.82 -9.28
C LYS A 91 0.00 2.83 -9.16
N THR A 92 -0.67 1.80 -9.68
CA THR A 92 -2.13 1.65 -9.54
C THR A 92 -2.54 1.47 -8.09
N MET A 93 -1.83 0.63 -7.32
CA MET A 93 -2.09 0.47 -5.88
C MET A 93 -1.95 1.80 -5.13
N ILE A 94 -0.85 2.53 -5.36
CA ILE A 94 -0.57 3.80 -4.69
C ILE A 94 -1.67 4.80 -5.01
N ARG A 95 -2.10 4.92 -6.27
CA ARG A 95 -3.21 5.80 -6.64
C ARG A 95 -4.50 5.46 -5.89
N ARG A 96 -4.83 4.17 -5.76
CA ARG A 96 -6.03 3.73 -5.03
C ARG A 96 -5.94 4.03 -3.54
N LEU A 97 -4.78 3.78 -2.93
CA LEU A 97 -4.55 4.06 -1.51
C LEU A 97 -4.63 5.57 -1.23
N VAL A 98 -3.98 6.39 -2.06
CA VAL A 98 -4.03 7.85 -1.93
C VAL A 98 -5.45 8.37 -2.08
N LYS A 99 -6.22 7.90 -3.07
CA LYS A 99 -7.61 8.33 -3.29
C LYS A 99 -8.56 7.98 -2.15
N LEU A 100 -8.18 7.07 -1.25
CA LEU A 100 -8.95 6.74 -0.05
C LEU A 100 -8.54 7.58 1.17
N CYS A 101 -7.35 8.17 1.16
CA CYS A 101 -6.84 9.00 2.25
C CYS A 101 -7.30 10.47 2.18
N VAL A 102 -7.79 10.93 1.01
CA VAL A 102 -8.29 12.30 0.78
C VAL A 102 -9.81 12.30 0.72
#